data_AF-A0A268EEP7-F1
#
_entry.id   AF-A0A268EEP7-F1
#
_cell.length_a   1.000
_cell.length_b   1.000
_cell.length_c   1.000
_cell.angle_alpha   90.00
_cell.angle_beta   90.00
_cell.angle_gamma   90.00
#
_symmetry.space_group_name_H-M   'P 1'
#
loop_
_entity.id
_entity.type
_entity.pdbx_description
1 polymer ?
#
loop_
_entity_poly.entity_id
_entity_poly.type
_entity_poly.pdbx_seq_one_letter_code
_entity_poly.pdbx_strand_id
1 'polypeptide(L)'
;MKLKGSKQEQEFRKELEGSNLVLAKDGKAELIMNVLKDTFGELKSAYILNWTPEQGEDIYTILVDTDKIAKVEISRVNHSEVPLIETYNLKDFQKRLSKVFQIKLAVAIDLAKTEHQEG
;
A
#
# COMPACT_ATOMS: atom_id res chain seq x y z
N MET A 1 -7.71 -14.58 7.25
CA MET A 1 -9.17 -14.42 7.06
C MET A 1 -9.53 -14.92 5.66
N LYS A 2 -10.71 -15.51 5.46
CA LYS A 2 -11.26 -15.80 4.11
C LYS A 2 -12.23 -14.67 3.74
N LEU A 3 -12.04 -14.08 2.57
CA LEU A 3 -12.97 -13.11 2.00
C LEU A 3 -14.31 -13.81 1.70
N LYS A 4 -15.41 -13.15 2.02
CA LYS A 4 -16.78 -13.67 1.83
C LYS A 4 -17.58 -12.85 0.83
N GLY A 5 -16.99 -11.78 0.27
CA GLY A 5 -17.64 -10.94 -0.72
C GLY A 5 -18.65 -9.94 -0.15
N SER A 6 -18.53 -9.59 1.14
CA SER A 6 -19.38 -8.61 1.81
C SER A 6 -19.31 -7.23 1.13
N LYS A 7 -20.34 -6.41 1.33
CA LYS A 7 -20.40 -5.04 0.77
C LYS A 7 -19.14 -4.21 1.07
N GLN A 8 -18.65 -4.30 2.31
CA GLN A 8 -17.42 -3.62 2.75
C GLN A 8 -16.16 -4.12 2.01
N GLU A 9 -16.10 -5.41 1.66
CA GLU A 9 -14.98 -5.97 0.89
C GLU A 9 -14.98 -5.43 -0.55
N GLN A 10 -16.16 -5.29 -1.16
CA GLN A 10 -16.31 -4.74 -2.50
C GLN A 10 -16.00 -3.24 -2.56
N GLU A 11 -16.37 -2.48 -1.53
CA GLU A 11 -16.01 -1.06 -1.41
C GLU A 11 -14.49 -0.90 -1.31
N PHE A 12 -13.83 -1.69 -0.45
CA PHE A 12 -12.37 -1.69 -0.39
C PHE A 12 -11.72 -2.11 -1.69
N ARG A 13 -12.30 -3.09 -2.41
CA ARG A 13 -11.76 -3.54 -3.70
C ARG A 13 -11.72 -2.39 -4.70
N LYS A 14 -12.85 -1.70 -4.88
CA LYS A 14 -12.94 -0.52 -5.77
C LYS A 14 -11.98 0.59 -5.38
N GLU A 15 -11.85 0.86 -4.08
CA GLU A 15 -10.93 1.89 -3.58
C GLU A 15 -9.45 1.52 -3.86
N LEU A 16 -9.08 0.26 -3.64
CA LEU A 16 -7.72 -0.24 -3.86
C LEU A 16 -7.36 -0.31 -5.34
N GLU A 17 -8.30 -0.72 -6.20
CA GLU A 17 -8.13 -0.67 -7.66
C GLU A 17 -7.84 0.77 -8.14
N GLY A 18 -8.53 1.76 -7.57
CA GLY A 18 -8.26 3.18 -7.85
C GLY A 18 -6.97 3.74 -7.23
N SER A 19 -6.37 3.01 -6.29
CA SER A 19 -5.17 3.42 -5.53
C SER A 19 -3.93 2.60 -5.91
N ASN A 20 -3.95 1.95 -7.08
CA ASN A 20 -2.81 1.20 -7.60
C ASN A 20 -1.69 2.17 -8.00
N LEU A 21 -0.59 2.16 -7.23
CA LEU A 21 0.56 3.03 -7.44
C LEU A 21 1.30 2.73 -8.75
N VAL A 22 1.23 1.48 -9.21
CA VAL A 22 1.87 1.05 -10.48
C VAL A 22 1.20 1.71 -11.68
N LEU A 23 -0.12 1.97 -11.58
CA LEU A 23 -0.93 2.57 -12.64
C LEU A 23 -1.10 4.08 -12.46
N ALA A 24 -0.78 4.62 -11.28
CA ALA A 24 -0.93 6.02 -10.96
C ALA A 24 0.09 6.89 -11.72
N LYS A 25 -0.39 8.00 -12.31
CA LYS A 25 0.42 8.95 -13.07
C LYS A 25 0.64 10.28 -12.32
N ASP A 26 0.55 10.26 -11.00
CA ASP A 26 0.75 11.43 -10.16
C ASP A 26 2.22 11.53 -9.70
N GLY A 27 2.75 12.75 -9.56
CA GLY A 27 4.14 12.97 -9.15
C GLY A 27 4.48 12.40 -7.77
N LYS A 28 3.53 12.38 -6.83
CA LYS A 28 3.71 11.71 -5.54
C LYS A 28 3.78 10.19 -5.69
N ALA A 29 2.96 9.61 -6.56
CA ALA A 29 2.95 8.18 -6.81
C ALA A 29 4.27 7.71 -7.43
N GLU A 30 4.83 8.49 -8.36
CA GLU A 30 6.15 8.20 -8.95
C GLU A 30 7.27 8.23 -7.90
N LEU A 31 7.26 9.22 -7.01
CA LEU A 31 8.22 9.35 -5.93
C LEU A 31 8.13 8.18 -4.95
N ILE A 32 6.91 7.79 -4.53
CA ILE A 32 6.69 6.59 -3.72
C ILE A 32 7.19 5.34 -4.46
N MET A 33 6.85 5.19 -5.73
CA MET A 33 7.23 4.02 -6.54
C MET A 33 8.75 3.91 -6.70
N ASN A 34 9.46 5.02 -6.84
CA ASN A 34 10.93 5.04 -6.90
C ASN A 34 11.54 4.57 -5.57
N VAL A 35 11.03 5.06 -4.43
CA VAL A 35 11.50 4.64 -3.10
C VAL A 35 11.25 3.14 -2.87
N LEU A 36 10.08 2.66 -3.28
CA LEU A 36 9.74 1.23 -3.19
C LEU A 36 10.65 0.39 -4.09
N LYS A 37 10.94 0.84 -5.32
CA LYS A 37 11.83 0.13 -6.25
C LYS A 37 13.28 0.09 -5.76
N ASP A 38 13.77 1.18 -5.17
CA ASP A 38 15.10 1.23 -4.58
C ASP A 38 15.22 0.22 -3.41
N THR A 39 14.16 0.08 -2.63
CA THR A 39 14.13 -0.79 -1.43
C THR A 39 13.88 -2.27 -1.75
N PHE A 40 12.95 -2.56 -2.67
CA PHE A 40 12.47 -3.93 -2.92
C PHE A 40 12.83 -4.46 -4.32
N GLY A 41 13.34 -3.62 -5.21
CA GLY A 41 13.62 -3.96 -6.61
C GLY A 41 12.39 -3.84 -7.51
N GLU A 42 12.30 -4.72 -8.50
CA GLU A 42 11.18 -4.71 -9.44
C GLU A 42 9.91 -5.27 -8.80
N LEU A 43 8.85 -4.44 -8.75
CA LEU A 43 7.59 -4.74 -8.07
C LEU A 43 6.51 -5.05 -9.10
N LYS A 44 5.71 -6.09 -8.86
CA LYS A 44 4.58 -6.42 -9.74
C LYS A 44 3.31 -5.66 -9.35
N SER A 45 3.10 -5.43 -8.05
CA SER A 45 1.90 -4.75 -7.55
C SER A 45 2.21 -3.92 -6.31
N ALA A 46 1.62 -2.73 -6.22
CA ALA A 46 1.74 -1.84 -5.06
C ALA A 46 0.42 -1.10 -4.82
N TYR A 47 -0.21 -1.31 -3.65
CA TYR A 47 -1.50 -0.72 -3.30
C TYR A 47 -1.42 0.10 -2.03
N ILE A 48 -1.92 1.34 -2.07
CA ILE A 48 -2.04 2.18 -0.87
C ILE A 48 -3.15 1.63 0.02
N LEU A 49 -2.77 1.07 1.17
CA LEU A 49 -3.70 0.62 2.20
C LEU A 49 -4.23 1.78 3.02
N ASN A 50 -3.41 2.79 3.28
CA ASN A 50 -3.80 3.95 4.08
C ASN A 50 -2.96 5.17 3.78
N TRP A 51 -3.56 6.33 3.99
CA TRP A 51 -2.88 7.61 4.00
C TRP A 51 -3.19 8.32 5.31
N THR A 52 -2.16 8.56 6.11
CA THR A 52 -2.25 9.32 7.35
C THR A 52 -1.57 10.67 7.15
N PRO A 53 -2.31 11.77 7.14
CA PRO A 53 -1.72 13.10 7.13
C PRO A 53 -1.20 13.44 8.55
N GLU A 54 0.10 13.58 8.70
CA GLU A 54 0.75 14.04 9.94
C GLU A 54 1.15 15.51 9.85
N GLN A 55 1.61 16.07 10.97
CA GLN A 55 2.00 17.49 11.06
C GLN A 55 3.23 17.76 10.19
N GLY A 56 2.98 18.20 8.95
CA GLY A 56 4.05 18.50 7.99
C GLY A 56 4.49 17.30 7.16
N GLU A 57 3.86 16.13 7.29
CA GLU A 57 4.25 14.90 6.59
C GLU A 57 3.02 14.12 6.10
N ASP A 58 3.20 13.36 5.02
CA ASP A 58 2.26 12.40 4.50
C ASP A 58 2.79 10.98 4.71
N ILE A 59 2.11 10.17 5.54
CA ILE A 59 2.49 8.78 5.77
C ILE A 59 1.59 7.85 4.95
N TYR A 60 2.18 7.16 3.98
CA TYR A 60 1.50 6.18 3.13
C TYR A 60 1.84 4.77 3.61
N THR A 61 0.82 3.99 3.98
CA THR A 61 0.97 2.55 4.23
C THR A 61 0.60 1.79 2.97
N ILE A 62 1.52 0.97 2.46
CA ILE A 62 1.44 0.36 1.15
C ILE A 62 1.67 -1.15 1.27
N LEU A 63 0.84 -1.94 0.59
CA LEU A 63 1.09 -3.36 0.35
C LEU A 63 1.96 -3.48 -0.89
N VAL A 64 3.11 -4.14 -0.73
CA VAL A 64 4.06 -4.41 -1.80
C VAL A 64 4.01 -5.90 -2.12
N ASP A 65 3.80 -6.21 -3.40
CA ASP A 65 3.49 -7.55 -3.89
C ASP A 65 2.31 -8.15 -3.12
N THR A 66 2.54 -9.22 -2.34
CA THR A 66 1.49 -9.96 -1.63
C THR A 66 1.77 -10.17 -0.14
N ASP A 67 2.98 -9.87 0.34
CA ASP A 67 3.43 -10.21 1.70
C ASP A 67 4.26 -9.14 2.42
N LYS A 68 4.59 -8.03 1.75
CA LYS A 68 5.43 -6.97 2.33
C LYS A 68 4.61 -5.71 2.56
N ILE A 69 4.85 -5.06 3.70
CA ILE A 69 4.23 -3.76 4.01
C ILE A 69 5.34 -2.72 4.03
N ALA A 70 5.14 -1.63 3.32
CA ALA A 70 6.01 -0.47 3.33
C ALA A 70 5.24 0.73 3.88
N LYS A 71 5.86 1.49 4.77
CA LYS A 71 5.41 2.84 5.12
C LYS A 71 6.36 3.83 4.49
N VAL A 72 5.82 4.75 3.72
CA VAL A 72 6.59 5.83 3.09
C VAL A 72 6.13 7.14 3.68
N GLU A 73 7.05 7.86 4.28
CA GLU A 73 6.82 9.17 4.91
C GLU A 73 7.40 10.24 4.00
N ILE A 74 6.55 11.18 3.59
CA ILE A 74 6.90 12.23 2.64
C ILE A 74 6.69 13.58 3.30
N SER A 75 7.76 14.36 3.39
CA SER A 75 7.70 15.72 3.91
C SER A 75 6.84 16.62 3.02
N ARG A 76 5.85 17.27 3.62
CA ARG A 76 5.02 18.32 2.98
C ARG A 76 5.66 19.69 3.06
N VAL A 77 6.60 19.88 3.98
CA VAL A 77 7.30 21.15 4.21
C VAL A 77 8.62 21.21 3.45
N ASN A 78 9.35 20.09 3.33
CA ASN A 78 10.63 20.05 2.65
C ASN A 78 10.65 19.02 1.52
N HIS A 79 10.28 19.45 0.31
CA HIS A 79 10.25 18.57 -0.87
C HIS A 79 11.61 18.06 -1.34
N SER A 80 12.72 18.59 -0.82
CA SER A 80 14.08 18.08 -1.09
C SER A 80 14.51 16.97 -0.13
N GLU A 81 13.71 16.71 0.92
CA GLU A 81 13.98 15.64 1.87
C GLU A 81 13.71 14.28 1.23
N VAL A 82 14.63 13.34 1.44
CA VAL A 82 14.47 11.98 0.95
C VAL A 82 13.34 11.33 1.76
N PRO A 83 12.34 10.73 1.09
CA PRO A 83 11.26 10.04 1.79
C PRO A 83 11.80 8.93 2.66
N LEU A 84 11.31 8.84 3.89
CA LEU A 84 11.65 7.75 4.79
C LEU A 84 10.82 6.53 4.44
N ILE A 85 11.46 5.36 4.41
CA ILE A 85 10.79 4.09 4.18
C ILE A 85 11.04 3.13 5.32
N GLU A 86 9.96 2.63 5.91
CA GLU A 86 9.99 1.56 6.89
C GLU A 86 9.33 0.31 6.30
N THR A 87 9.97 -0.84 6.49
CA THR A 87 9.47 -2.12 5.98
C THR A 87 9.02 -3.03 7.12
N TYR A 88 7.88 -3.68 6.94
CA TYR A 88 7.27 -4.53 7.94
C TYR A 88 6.82 -5.85 7.30
N ASN A 89 6.99 -6.95 8.04
CA ASN A 89 6.40 -8.21 7.65
C ASN A 89 4.87 -8.14 7.83
N LEU A 90 4.13 -8.62 6.83
CA LEU A 90 2.67 -8.61 6.86
C LEU A 90 2.09 -9.32 8.08
N LYS A 91 2.74 -10.39 8.56
CA LYS A 91 2.27 -11.13 9.75
C LYS A 91 2.36 -10.28 11.02
N ASP A 92 3.43 -9.51 11.18
CA ASP A 92 3.63 -8.65 12.35
C ASP A 92 2.74 -7.42 12.29
N PHE A 93 2.56 -6.88 11.09
CA PHE A 93 1.67 -5.74 10.84
C PHE A 93 0.21 -6.13 11.11
N GLN A 94 -0.27 -7.26 10.57
CA GLN A 94 -1.65 -7.72 10.71
C GLN A 94 -2.08 -7.91 12.17
N LYS A 95 -1.17 -8.33 13.06
CA LYS A 95 -1.45 -8.51 14.49
C LYS A 95 -1.80 -7.21 15.22
N ARG A 96 -1.32 -6.06 14.74
CA ARG A 96 -1.54 -4.75 15.36
C ARG A 96 -2.70 -3.96 14.74
N LEU A 97 -3.32 -4.51 13.69
CA LEU A 97 -4.36 -3.83 12.92
C LEU A 97 -5.78 -4.11 13.45
N SER A 98 -6.63 -3.08 13.38
CA SER A 98 -8.07 -3.19 13.60
C SER A 98 -8.73 -4.14 12.60
N LYS A 99 -9.86 -4.77 13.00
CA LYS A 99 -10.63 -5.70 12.15
C LYS A 99 -10.94 -5.16 10.76
N VAL A 100 -11.35 -3.89 10.66
CA VAL A 100 -11.66 -3.23 9.39
C VAL A 100 -10.43 -3.17 8.48
N PHE A 101 -9.28 -2.81 9.05
CA PHE A 101 -8.03 -2.71 8.31
C PHE A 101 -7.49 -4.09 7.91
N GLN A 102 -7.70 -5.12 8.74
CA GLN A 102 -7.40 -6.50 8.37
C GLN A 102 -8.22 -6.97 7.16
N ILE A 103 -9.48 -6.52 7.04
CA ILE A 103 -10.32 -6.81 5.87
C ILE A 103 -9.75 -6.09 4.64
N LYS A 104 -9.45 -4.79 4.74
CA LYS A 104 -8.86 -4.02 3.64
C LYS A 104 -7.53 -4.63 3.16
N LEU A 105 -6.65 -4.99 4.10
CA LEU A 105 -5.41 -5.69 3.80
C LEU A 105 -5.66 -7.04 3.10
N ALA A 106 -6.63 -7.83 3.57
CA ALA A 106 -6.96 -9.10 2.94
C ALA A 106 -7.47 -8.92 1.50
N VAL A 107 -8.25 -7.87 1.23
CA VAL A 107 -8.71 -7.52 -0.12
C VAL A 107 -7.54 -7.09 -1.02
N ALA A 108 -6.61 -6.28 -0.50
CA ALA A 108 -5.42 -5.87 -1.25
C ALA A 108 -4.53 -7.06 -1.63
N ILE A 109 -4.35 -8.02 -0.73
CA ILE A 109 -3.59 -9.26 -1.02
C ILE A 109 -4.31 -10.10 -2.08
N ASP A 110 -5.64 -10.20 -2.01
CA ASP A 110 -6.44 -10.93 -3.01
C ASP A 110 -6.28 -10.33 -4.41
N LEU A 111 -6.38 -9.00 -4.52
CA LEU A 111 -6.12 -8.27 -5.76
C LEU A 111 -4.70 -8.50 -6.28
N ALA A 112 -3.70 -8.31 -5.43
CA ALA A 112 -2.29 -8.52 -5.79
C ALA A 112 -2.01 -9.95 -6.28
N LYS A 113 -2.66 -10.94 -5.68
CA LYS A 113 -2.54 -12.35 -6.09
C LYS A 113 -3.19 -12.60 -7.44
N THR A 114 -4.37 -12.04 -7.68
CA THR A 114 -5.02 -12.13 -8.99
C THR A 114 -4.10 -11.55 -10.08
N GLU A 115 -3.53 -10.36 -9.88
CA GLU A 115 -2.60 -9.76 -10.85
C GLU A 115 -1.29 -10.57 -11.02
N HIS A 116 -0.81 -11.23 -9.96
CA HIS A 116 0.34 -12.14 -10.04
C HIS A 116 0.06 -13.48 -10.71
N GLN A 117 -1.20 -13.94 -10.76
CA GLN A 117 -1.60 -15.20 -11.39
C GLN A 117 -1.98 -15.04 -12.86
N GLU A 118 -2.29 -13.82 -13.31
CA GLU A 118 -2.66 -13.49 -14.68
C GLU A 118 -1.48 -13.01 -15.56
N GLY A 119 -0.25 -12.96 -15.03
CA GLY A 119 0.98 -12.61 -15.76
C GLY A 119 2.01 -13.72 -15.76
#